data_AF-A0A4R0YSN2-F1
#
_entry.id   AF-A0A4R0YSN2-F1
#
_cell.length_a   1.000
_cell.length_b   1.000
_cell.length_c   1.000
_cell.angle_alpha   90.00
_cell.angle_beta   90.00
_cell.angle_gamma   90.00
#
_symmetry.space_group_name_H-M   'P 1'
#
loop_
_entity.id
_entity.type
_entity.pdbx_description
1 polymer ?
#
loop_
_entity_poly.entity_id
_entity_poly.type
_entity_poly.pdbx_seq_one_letter_code
_entity_poly.pdbx_strand_id
1 'polypeptide(L)'
;MLAEFKRNTNIGVGLGIIGEIVGRSLSTSGSPGLGAIVILAGFAVFIWGCSQYARAKGHSAWFGAFGVLSIIGLLVLVFLPDRHKEARA
;
A
#
# COMPACT_ATOMS: atom_id res chain seq x y z
N MET A 1 6.21 9.78 -11.93
CA MET A 1 5.89 9.92 -10.49
C MET A 1 6.54 11.15 -9.83
N LEU A 2 5.75 11.97 -9.13
CA LEU A 2 6.23 13.06 -8.26
C LEU A 2 6.93 12.49 -7.00
N ALA A 3 8.02 13.11 -6.56
CA ALA A 3 8.89 12.59 -5.50
C ALA A 3 8.18 12.40 -4.14
N GLU A 4 7.27 13.30 -3.78
CA GLU A 4 6.51 13.25 -2.54
C GLU A 4 5.60 12.02 -2.46
N PHE A 5 4.83 11.75 -3.53
CA PHE A 5 3.96 10.58 -3.58
C PHE A 5 4.75 9.28 -3.63
N LYS A 6 5.93 9.27 -4.26
CA LYS A 6 6.83 8.11 -4.24
C LYS A 6 7.32 7.79 -2.81
N ARG A 7 7.67 8.82 -2.02
CA ARG A 7 8.04 8.66 -0.61
C ARG A 7 6.88 8.11 0.21
N ASN A 8 5.71 8.72 0.10
CA ASN A 8 4.52 8.30 0.86
C ASN A 8 4.07 6.88 0.49
N THR A 9 4.19 6.51 -0.80
CA THR A 9 3.95 5.15 -1.29
C THR A 9 4.88 4.15 -0.63
N ASN A 10 6.20 4.41 -0.64
CA ASN A 10 7.17 3.51 -0.02
C ASN A 10 6.93 3.34 1.48
N ILE A 11 6.57 4.43 2.16
CA ILE A 11 6.21 4.39 3.58
C ILE A 11 4.95 3.56 3.80
N GLY A 12 3.86 3.84 3.08
CA GLY A 12 2.59 3.14 3.27
C GLY A 12 2.66 1.66 2.89
N VAL A 13 3.19 1.33 1.71
CA VAL A 13 3.32 -0.07 1.26
C VAL A 13 4.32 -0.82 2.12
N GLY A 14 5.48 -0.22 2.40
CA GLY A 14 6.54 -0.85 3.20
C GLY A 14 6.12 -1.09 4.65
N LEU A 15 5.63 -0.05 5.34
CA LEU A 15 5.14 -0.20 6.72
C LEU A 15 3.93 -1.12 6.80
N GLY A 16 3.05 -1.10 5.80
CA GLY A 16 1.90 -1.99 5.76
C GLY A 16 2.30 -3.46 5.73
N ILE A 17 3.21 -3.84 4.82
CA ILE A 17 3.73 -5.21 4.72
C ILE A 17 4.48 -5.63 6.00
N ILE A 18 5.32 -4.73 6.55
CA ILE A 18 6.02 -5.00 7.81
C ILE A 18 5.01 -5.22 8.94
N GLY A 19 3.98 -4.39 9.02
CA GLY A 19 2.90 -4.50 10.01
C GLY A 19 2.18 -5.85 9.92
N GLU A 20 1.82 -6.30 8.73
CA GLU A 20 1.19 -7.61 8.54
C GLU A 20 2.10 -8.77 8.98
N ILE A 21 3.40 -8.71 8.67
CA ILE A 21 4.37 -9.75 9.06
C ILE A 21 4.54 -9.78 10.58
N VAL A 22 4.77 -8.61 11.20
CA VAL A 22 4.92 -8.48 12.66
C VAL A 22 3.65 -8.94 13.36
N GLY A 23 2.48 -8.49 12.90
CA GLY A 23 1.20 -8.89 13.47
C GLY A 23 0.94 -10.39 13.38
N ARG A 24 1.30 -11.05 12.26
CA ARG A 24 1.23 -12.53 12.14
C ARG A 24 2.16 -13.24 13.14
N SER A 25 3.38 -12.74 13.31
CA SER A 25 4.30 -13.28 14.33
C SER A 25 3.74 -13.13 15.74
N LEU A 26 3.14 -11.98 16.09
CA LEU A 26 2.48 -11.78 17.39
C LEU A 26 1.27 -12.71 17.58
N SER A 27 0.47 -12.92 16.53
CA SER A 27 -0.67 -13.84 16.58
C SER A 27 -0.25 -15.28 16.83
N THR A 28 0.92 -15.68 16.32
CA THR A 28 1.46 -17.04 16.47
C THR A 28 2.22 -17.21 17.79
N SER A 29 2.73 -16.13 18.37
CA SER A 29 3.51 -16.12 19.62
C SER A 29 2.66 -16.06 20.92
N GLY A 30 1.34 -16.25 20.82
CA GLY A 30 0.44 -16.30 21.98
C GLY A 30 -0.32 -15.01 22.29
N SER A 31 -0.24 -13.99 21.44
CA SER A 31 -1.00 -12.73 21.58
C SER A 31 -1.93 -12.46 20.38
N PRO A 32 -2.89 -13.35 20.09
CA PRO A 32 -3.73 -13.29 18.88
C PRO A 32 -4.49 -11.96 18.72
N GLY A 33 -4.99 -11.39 19.82
CA GLY A 33 -5.71 -10.12 19.79
C GLY A 33 -4.84 -8.93 19.38
N LEU A 34 -3.65 -8.81 19.97
CA LEU A 34 -2.68 -7.77 19.60
C LEU A 34 -2.19 -7.95 18.16
N GLY A 35 -1.90 -9.19 17.77
CA GLY A 35 -1.49 -9.49 16.39
C GLY A 35 -2.56 -9.11 15.35
N ALA A 36 -3.84 -9.39 15.63
CA ALA A 36 -4.95 -9.00 14.76
C ALA A 36 -5.06 -7.47 14.60
N ILE A 37 -4.92 -6.71 15.69
CA ILE A 37 -4.94 -5.23 15.65
C ILE A 37 -3.78 -4.71 14.78
N VAL A 38 -2.57 -5.26 14.96
CA VAL A 38 -1.40 -4.85 14.18
C VAL A 38 -1.55 -5.19 12.70
N ILE A 39 -2.11 -6.36 12.37
CA ILE A 39 -2.44 -6.74 10.98
C ILE A 39 -3.44 -5.75 10.38
N LEU A 40 -4.54 -5.44 11.08
CA LEU A 40 -5.55 -4.51 10.58
C LEU A 40 -5.00 -3.09 10.38
N ALA A 41 -4.16 -2.62 11.30
CA ALA A 41 -3.47 -1.34 11.18
C ALA A 41 -2.50 -1.34 9.99
N GLY A 42 -1.69 -2.39 9.84
CA GLY A 42 -0.77 -2.57 8.70
C GLY A 42 -1.53 -2.58 7.37
N PHE A 43 -2.66 -3.29 7.31
CA PHE A 43 -3.51 -3.35 6.13
C PHE A 43 -4.11 -1.98 5.76
N ALA A 44 -4.57 -1.20 6.74
CA ALA A 44 -5.06 0.16 6.51
C ALA A 44 -3.94 1.08 5.96
N VAL A 45 -2.73 0.98 6.51
CA VAL A 45 -1.55 1.73 6.05
C VAL A 45 -1.13 1.28 4.64
N PHE A 46 -1.24 0.00 4.33
CA PHE A 46 -0.99 -0.55 3.00
C PHE A 46 -1.96 0.01 1.95
N ILE A 47 -3.27 0.04 2.23
CA ILE A 47 -4.29 0.62 1.34
C ILE A 47 -4.04 2.12 1.12
N TRP A 48 -3.68 2.85 2.18
CA TRP A 48 -3.28 4.24 2.05
C TRP A 48 -2.04 4.40 1.15
N GLY A 49 -1.03 3.55 1.32
CA GLY A 49 0.14 3.49 0.43
C GLY A 49 -0.24 3.24 -1.04
N CYS A 50 -1.16 2.33 -1.30
CA CYS A 50 -1.70 2.05 -2.64
C CYS A 50 -2.44 3.25 -3.23
N SER A 51 -3.17 3.99 -2.41
CA SER A 51 -3.85 5.24 -2.82
C SER A 51 -2.85 6.31 -3.23
N GLN A 52 -1.75 6.43 -2.49
CA GLN A 52 -0.66 7.34 -2.83
C GLN A 52 0.08 6.87 -4.10
N TYR A 53 0.21 5.56 -4.32
CA TYR A 53 0.79 4.99 -5.55
C TYR A 53 -0.04 5.39 -6.78
N ALA A 54 -1.36 5.25 -6.72
CA ALA A 54 -2.27 5.65 -7.79
C ALA A 54 -2.15 7.15 -8.11
N ARG A 55 -2.17 7.99 -7.07
CA ARG A 55 -1.98 9.45 -7.22
C ARG A 55 -0.61 9.80 -7.79
N ALA A 56 0.43 9.07 -7.42
CA ALA A 56 1.79 9.28 -7.95
C ALA A 56 1.87 9.11 -9.47
N LYS A 57 0.99 8.29 -10.05
CA LYS A 57 0.87 8.03 -11.49
C LYS A 57 -0.15 8.92 -12.21
N GLY A 58 -0.78 9.85 -11.50
CA GLY A 58 -1.78 10.77 -12.06
C GLY A 58 -3.18 10.17 -12.18
N HIS A 59 -3.47 9.10 -11.44
CA HIS A 59 -4.82 8.53 -11.34
C HIS A 59 -5.53 8.98 -10.06
N SER A 60 -6.86 8.79 -10.02
CA SER A 60 -7.65 9.06 -8.83
C SER A 60 -7.21 8.17 -7.65
N ALA A 61 -7.29 8.71 -6.43
CA ALA A 61 -7.01 7.96 -5.20
C ALA A 61 -7.87 6.70 -5.06
N TRP A 62 -9.02 6.64 -5.73
CA TRP A 62 -9.92 5.47 -5.73
C TRP A 62 -9.27 4.19 -6.27
N PHE A 63 -8.30 4.32 -7.17
CA PHE A 63 -7.50 3.18 -7.63
C PHE A 63 -6.67 2.56 -6.48
N GLY A 64 -6.45 3.29 -5.39
CA GLY A 64 -5.87 2.73 -4.16
C GLY A 64 -6.70 1.63 -3.51
N ALA A 65 -8.01 1.59 -3.78
CA ALA A 65 -8.88 0.51 -3.30
C ALA A 65 -8.49 -0.86 -3.85
N PHE A 66 -7.77 -0.92 -4.99
CA PHE A 66 -7.17 -2.17 -5.45
C PHE A 66 -6.24 -2.78 -4.40
N GLY A 67 -5.63 -1.97 -3.53
CA GLY A 67 -4.82 -2.45 -2.40
C GLY A 67 -5.56 -3.38 -1.42
N VAL A 68 -6.90 -3.42 -1.43
CA VAL A 68 -7.68 -4.43 -0.69
C VAL A 68 -7.39 -5.85 -1.18
N LEU A 69 -7.01 -5.99 -2.46
CA LEU A 69 -6.57 -7.26 -3.06
C LEU A 69 -5.09 -7.58 -2.72
N SER A 70 -4.50 -6.87 -1.76
CA SER A 70 -3.11 -7.02 -1.31
C SER A 70 -2.11 -6.92 -2.48
N ILE A 71 -1.17 -7.87 -2.58
CA ILE A 71 -0.13 -7.92 -3.62
C ILE A 71 -0.72 -7.91 -5.04
N ILE A 72 -1.85 -8.58 -5.28
CA ILE A 72 -2.49 -8.60 -6.59
C ILE A 72 -2.94 -7.18 -6.98
N GLY A 73 -3.53 -6.47 -6.03
CA GLY A 73 -3.90 -5.06 -6.19
C GLY A 73 -2.71 -4.15 -6.49
N LEU A 74 -1.61 -4.37 -5.78
CA LEU A 74 -0.36 -3.63 -6.00
C LEU A 74 0.21 -3.90 -7.39
N LEU A 75 0.16 -5.14 -7.88
CA LEU A 75 0.60 -5.48 -9.25
C LEU A 75 -0.23 -4.74 -10.31
N VAL A 76 -1.56 -4.72 -10.15
CA VAL A 76 -2.44 -3.95 -11.04
C VAL A 76 -2.04 -2.47 -11.06
N LEU A 77 -1.78 -1.89 -9.88
CA LEU A 77 -1.30 -0.51 -9.76
C LEU A 77 0.06 -0.31 -10.43
N VAL A 78 0.98 -1.28 -10.35
CA VAL A 78 2.30 -1.23 -11.00
C VAL A 78 2.20 -1.22 -12.52
N PHE A 79 1.26 -1.95 -13.11
CA PHE A 79 1.02 -1.92 -14.56
C PHE A 79 0.18 -0.74 -15.03
N LEU A 80 -0.45 0.00 -14.11
CA LEU A 80 -1.24 1.18 -14.46
C LEU A 80 -0.36 2.24 -15.17
N PRO A 81 -0.80 2.83 -16.30
CA PRO A 81 -0.01 3.80 -17.06
C PRO A 81 0.31 5.04 -16.22
N ASP A 82 1.56 5.53 -16.29
CA ASP A 82 2.01 6.76 -15.60
C ASP A 82 1.71 7.97 -16.48
N ARG A 83 0.57 8.62 -16.24
CA ARG A 83 0.11 9.79 -17.00
C ARG A 83 1.04 10.99 -16.87
N HIS A 84 1.83 11.07 -15.79
CA HIS A 84 2.82 12.14 -15.63
C HIS A 84 4.07 11.92 -16.46
N LYS A 85 4.38 10.66 -16.79
CA LYS A 85 5.49 10.31 -17.69
C LYS A 85 5.09 10.48 -19.15
N GLU A 86 3.85 10.12 -19.49
CA GLU A 86 3.29 10.29 -20.85
C GLU A 86 3.10 11.76 -21.21
N ALA A 87 2.64 12.62 -20.28
CA ALA A 87 2.51 14.06 -20.55
C ALA A 87 3.85 14.81 -20.72
N ARG A 88 4.99 14.15 -20.48
CA ARG A 88 6.35 14.69 -20.66
C ARG A 88 7.10 14.07 -21.85
N ALA A 89 6.49 13.12 -22.56
CA ALA A 89 7.05 12.47 -23.75
C ALA A 89 6.45 13.11 -25.01
#